data_AF-A0A965EJZ3-F1
#
_entry.id   AF-A0A965EJZ3-F1
#
_cell.length_a   1.000
_cell.length_b   1.000
_cell.length_c   1.000
_cell.angle_alpha   90.00
_cell.angle_beta   90.00
_cell.angle_gamma   90.00
#
_symmetry.space_group_name_H-M   'P 1'
#
loop_
_entity.id
_entity.type
_entity.pdbx_description
1 polymer ?
#
loop_
_entity_poly.entity_id
_entity_poly.type
_entity_poly.pdbx_seq_one_letter_code
_entity_poly.pdbx_strand_id
1 'polypeptide(L)'
;MKHKQNENETLILQPGEGRTYVSGAMTAIFKADENETAEKYSISEWWLEPNADGPGAHLHEENDEIFYGIEGKASVLVGDRWVDVEKGTFLRIPAKT
;
A
#
# COMPACT_ATOMS: atom_id res chain seq x y z
N MET A 1 -1.02 -11.31 -11.81
CA MET A 1 -1.05 -10.96 -13.26
C MET A 1 0.39 -10.89 -13.76
N LYS A 2 0.71 -11.09 -15.06
CA LYS A 2 2.10 -10.86 -15.55
C LYS A 2 2.22 -9.48 -16.20
N HIS A 3 3.04 -8.61 -15.61
CA HIS A 3 3.44 -7.31 -16.15
C HIS A 3 4.51 -7.48 -17.22
N LYS A 4 4.68 -6.42 -18.03
CA LYS A 4 5.66 -6.40 -19.12
C LYS A 4 7.09 -6.36 -18.58
N GLN A 5 7.35 -5.52 -17.58
CA GLN A 5 8.62 -5.49 -16.86
C GLN A 5 8.75 -6.69 -15.92
N ASN A 6 10.00 -7.05 -15.60
CA ASN A 6 10.33 -8.09 -14.63
C ASN A 6 11.36 -7.57 -13.62
N GLU A 7 11.72 -8.41 -12.64
CA GLU A 7 12.58 -8.08 -11.51
C GLU A 7 14.03 -7.69 -11.88
N ASN A 8 14.47 -7.96 -13.12
CA ASN A 8 15.82 -7.66 -13.59
C ASN A 8 15.90 -6.30 -14.32
N GLU A 9 14.78 -5.60 -14.47
CA GLU A 9 14.70 -4.30 -15.12
C GLU A 9 14.56 -3.18 -14.08
N THR A 10 15.16 -2.02 -14.34
CA THR A 10 14.96 -0.86 -13.48
C THR A 10 13.58 -0.25 -13.73
N LEU A 11 12.73 -0.20 -12.71
CA LEU A 11 11.47 0.53 -12.74
C LEU A 11 11.67 1.96 -12.22
N ILE A 12 11.42 2.94 -13.08
CA ILE A 12 11.42 4.37 -12.73
C ILE A 12 10.02 4.91 -12.99
N LEU A 13 9.38 5.42 -11.95
CA LEU A 13 8.06 6.05 -12.02
C LEU A 13 8.15 7.45 -11.42
N GLN A 14 7.66 8.45 -12.14
CA GLN A 14 7.51 9.82 -11.67
C GLN A 14 6.35 9.92 -10.67
N PRO A 15 6.24 11.02 -9.90
CA PRO A 15 5.08 11.25 -9.03
C PRO A 15 3.76 11.08 -9.78
N GLY A 16 2.85 10.29 -9.21
CA GLY A 16 1.55 9.95 -9.82
C GLY A 16 1.58 8.87 -10.89
N GLU A 17 2.75 8.43 -11.37
CA GLU A 17 2.82 7.30 -12.31
C GLU A 17 2.65 5.96 -11.61
N GLY A 18 2.13 4.97 -12.33
CA GLY A 18 1.85 3.63 -11.83
C GLY A 18 0.56 3.07 -12.43
N ARG A 19 0.16 1.90 -11.95
CA ARG A 19 -1.12 1.29 -12.34
C ARG A 19 -2.21 1.75 -11.38
N THR A 20 -3.17 2.51 -11.88
CA THR A 20 -4.27 3.06 -11.08
C THR A 20 -5.46 2.12 -11.04
N TYR A 21 -5.95 1.84 -9.84
CA TYR A 21 -7.16 1.08 -9.59
C TYR A 21 -8.10 1.90 -8.69
N VAL A 22 -9.33 2.11 -9.15
CA VAL A 22 -10.36 2.83 -8.39
C VAL A 22 -11.28 1.81 -7.73
N SER A 23 -11.44 1.91 -6.41
CA SER A 23 -12.29 1.06 -5.59
C SER A 23 -13.19 1.94 -4.72
N GLY A 24 -14.32 2.36 -5.28
CA GLY A 24 -15.26 3.24 -4.59
C GLY A 24 -14.60 4.57 -4.21
N ALA A 25 -14.55 4.86 -2.91
CA ALA A 25 -13.97 6.08 -2.34
C ALA A 25 -12.44 6.00 -2.11
N MET A 26 -11.80 4.96 -2.65
CA MET A 26 -10.38 4.71 -2.50
C MET A 26 -9.73 4.49 -3.87
N THR A 27 -8.53 5.03 -4.06
CA THR A 27 -7.72 4.85 -5.27
C THR A 27 -6.36 4.30 -4.88
N ALA A 28 -5.94 3.22 -5.52
CA ALA A 28 -4.61 2.66 -5.39
C ALA A 28 -3.77 2.94 -6.64
N ILE A 29 -2.52 3.35 -6.46
CA ILE A 29 -1.53 3.51 -7.53
C ILE A 29 -0.38 2.54 -7.26
N PHE A 30 -0.40 1.40 -7.93
CA PHE A 30 0.64 0.37 -7.79
C PHE A 30 1.90 0.75 -8.56
N LYS A 31 3.05 0.66 -7.88
CA LYS A 31 4.37 1.04 -8.39
C LYS A 31 5.19 -0.16 -8.83
N ALA A 32 5.18 -1.23 -8.04
CA ALA A 32 5.86 -2.48 -8.33
C ALA A 32 5.21 -3.62 -7.54
N ASP A 33 4.90 -4.74 -8.18
CA ASP A 33 4.39 -5.96 -7.55
C ASP A 33 4.59 -7.18 -8.46
N GLU A 34 4.16 -8.36 -8.01
CA GLU A 34 4.08 -9.56 -8.83
C GLU A 34 5.45 -9.90 -9.47
N ASN A 35 5.49 -10.17 -10.77
CA ASN A 35 6.72 -10.50 -11.47
C ASN A 35 7.70 -9.32 -11.61
N GLU A 36 7.31 -8.08 -11.31
CA GLU A 36 8.25 -6.94 -11.27
C GLU A 36 9.15 -7.00 -10.03
N THR A 37 8.76 -7.77 -9.00
CA THR A 37 9.50 -7.89 -7.73
C THR A 37 9.86 -9.35 -7.41
N ALA A 38 9.62 -10.27 -8.36
CA ALA A 38 9.65 -11.71 -8.13
C ALA A 38 8.80 -12.12 -6.91
N GLU A 39 7.66 -11.46 -6.72
CA GLU A 39 6.69 -11.67 -5.63
C GLU A 39 7.27 -11.44 -4.22
N LYS A 40 8.40 -10.72 -4.11
CA LYS A 40 9.08 -10.49 -2.80
C LYS A 40 8.55 -9.29 -2.03
N TYR A 41 7.97 -8.32 -2.72
CA TYR A 41 7.37 -7.12 -2.13
C TYR A 41 6.36 -6.49 -3.08
N SER A 42 5.52 -5.59 -2.54
CA SER A 42 4.65 -4.71 -3.31
C SER A 42 4.79 -3.28 -2.81
N ILE A 43 4.80 -2.32 -3.72
CA ILE A 43 4.77 -0.89 -3.40
C ILE A 43 3.56 -0.28 -4.09
N SER A 44 2.71 0.40 -3.32
CA SER A 44 1.54 1.12 -3.82
C SER A 44 1.29 2.38 -2.97
N GLU A 45 0.71 3.40 -3.61
CA GLU A 45 0.12 4.54 -2.92
C GLU A 45 -1.38 4.31 -2.77
N TRP A 46 -1.94 4.64 -1.62
CA TRP A 46 -3.37 4.54 -1.35
C TRP A 46 -3.93 5.90 -0.95
N TRP A 47 -4.96 6.34 -1.67
CA TRP A 47 -5.66 7.60 -1.49
C TRP A 47 -7.11 7.33 -1.11
N LEU A 48 -7.57 7.88 0.00
CA LEU A 48 -8.91 7.70 0.52
C LEU A 48 -9.62 9.06 0.63
N GLU A 49 -10.89 9.11 0.24
CA GLU A 49 -11.73 10.27 0.54
C GLU A 49 -11.93 10.44 2.06
N PRO A 50 -12.15 11.66 2.56
CA PRO A 50 -12.37 11.90 3.99
C PRO A 50 -13.52 11.07 4.56
N ASN A 51 -13.28 10.39 5.69
CA ASN A 51 -14.23 9.50 6.35
C ASN A 51 -14.66 8.27 5.52
N ALA A 52 -13.93 7.93 4.45
CA ALA A 52 -14.13 6.68 3.75
C ALA A 52 -13.59 5.51 4.57
N ASP A 53 -14.29 4.38 4.53
CA ASP A 53 -13.79 3.12 5.05
C ASP A 53 -12.64 2.61 4.18
N GLY A 54 -11.60 2.10 4.82
CA GLY A 54 -10.52 1.38 4.17
C GLY A 54 -10.87 -0.07 3.86
N PRO A 55 -9.87 -0.91 3.55
CA PRO A 55 -10.09 -2.36 3.56
C PRO A 55 -10.57 -2.80 4.94
N GLY A 56 -11.57 -3.69 5.00
CA GLY A 56 -12.01 -4.28 6.27
C GLY A 56 -10.87 -4.99 7.00
N ALA A 57 -11.02 -5.23 8.31
CA ALA A 57 -9.97 -5.87 9.11
C ALA A 57 -9.56 -7.24 8.56
N HIS A 58 -8.26 -7.46 8.40
CA HIS A 58 -7.66 -8.68 7.87
C HIS A 58 -6.20 -8.79 8.34
N LEU A 59 -5.53 -9.89 8.00
CA LEU A 59 -4.12 -10.14 8.30
C LEU A 59 -3.38 -10.71 7.09
N HIS A 60 -2.05 -10.56 7.11
CA HIS A 60 -1.14 -11.26 6.19
C HIS A 60 -0.46 -12.42 6.91
N GLU A 61 -0.43 -13.59 6.28
CA GLU A 61 0.16 -14.80 6.87
C GLU A 61 1.70 -14.76 6.91
N GLU A 62 2.31 -14.19 5.87
CA GLU A 62 3.76 -14.31 5.64
C GLU A 62 4.46 -12.97 5.41
N ASN A 63 3.72 -11.87 5.30
CA ASN A 63 4.25 -10.56 4.94
C ASN A 63 4.02 -9.54 6.04
N ASP A 64 5.05 -8.76 6.32
CA ASP A 64 4.89 -7.50 7.05
C ASP A 64 4.21 -6.48 6.12
N GLU A 65 3.28 -5.69 6.66
CA GLU A 65 2.70 -4.55 5.95
C GLU A 65 3.33 -3.25 6.46
N ILE A 66 3.67 -2.35 5.53
CA ILE A 66 4.32 -1.07 5.84
C ILE A 66 3.46 0.05 5.29
N PHE A 67 3.12 0.99 6.17
CA PHE A 67 2.54 2.28 5.80
C PHE A 67 3.56 3.38 6.05
N TYR A 68 3.72 4.24 5.05
CA TYR A 68 4.46 5.50 5.19
C TYR A 68 3.54 6.65 4.79
N GLY A 69 3.25 7.55 5.73
CA GLY A 69 2.35 8.67 5.48
C GLY A 69 2.96 9.64 4.46
N ILE A 70 2.27 9.86 3.34
CA ILE A 70 2.71 10.78 2.28
C ILE A 70 1.98 12.13 2.33
N GLU A 71 0.68 12.12 2.62
CA GLU A 71 -0.17 13.29 2.70
C GLU A 71 -1.44 13.01 3.51
N GLY A 72 -2.02 14.05 4.11
CA GLY A 72 -3.21 13.93 4.96
C GLY A 72 -2.95 13.12 6.23
N LYS A 73 -4.02 12.52 6.75
CA LYS A 73 -4.01 11.65 7.92
C LYS A 73 -5.01 10.50 7.71
N ALA A 74 -4.50 9.27 7.77
CA ALA A 74 -5.32 8.06 7.82
C ALA A 74 -5.30 7.49 9.24
N SER A 75 -6.36 6.81 9.65
CA SER A 75 -6.36 6.00 10.87
C SER A 75 -6.33 4.53 10.46
N VAL A 76 -5.39 3.77 11.00
CA VAL A 76 -5.19 2.33 10.73
C VAL A 76 -5.49 1.55 12.00
N LEU A 77 -6.33 0.51 11.88
CA LEU A 77 -6.59 -0.42 12.97
C LEU A 77 -5.48 -1.48 13.01
N VAL A 78 -4.74 -1.54 14.11
CA VAL A 78 -3.67 -2.52 14.36
C VAL A 78 -4.06 -3.36 15.58
N GLY A 79 -4.42 -4.62 15.35
CA GLY A 79 -5.08 -5.45 16.36
C GLY A 79 -6.40 -4.82 16.81
N ASP A 80 -6.46 -4.37 18.06
CA ASP A 80 -7.62 -3.70 18.65
C ASP A 80 -7.43 -2.17 18.82
N ARG A 81 -6.31 -1.61 18.33
CA ARG A 81 -5.94 -0.21 18.53
C ARG A 81 -5.91 0.58 17.24
N TRP A 82 -6.54 1.75 17.25
CA TRP A 82 -6.41 2.73 16.19
C TRP A 82 -5.10 3.53 16.30
N VAL A 83 -4.42 3.70 15.17
CA VAL A 83 -3.18 4.46 15.02
C VAL A 83 -3.36 5.49 13.91
N ASP A 84 -3.09 6.75 14.20
CA ASP A 84 -3.05 7.78 13.18
C ASP A 84 -1.71 7.76 12.43
N VAL A 85 -1.78 7.75 11.11
CA VAL A 85 -0.67 7.79 10.16
C VAL A 85 -0.78 9.08 9.37
N GLU A 86 -0.03 10.10 9.79
CA GLU A 86 0.11 11.38 9.09
C GLU A 86 1.42 11.45 8.29
N LYS A 87 1.60 12.51 7.49
CA LYS A 87 2.80 12.69 6.67
C LYS A 87 4.10 12.49 7.46
N GLY A 88 4.95 11.57 6.98
CA GLY A 88 6.22 11.20 7.58
C GLY A 88 6.13 10.11 8.66
N THR A 89 4.94 9.68 9.05
CA THR A 89 4.75 8.56 9.98
C THR A 89 5.14 7.27 9.30
N PHE A 90 6.00 6.48 9.94
CA PHE A 90 6.33 5.12 9.55
C PHE A 90 5.62 4.14 10.49
N LEU A 91 4.83 3.23 9.92
CA LEU A 91 4.17 2.14 10.61
C LEU A 91 4.53 0.83 9.92
N ARG A 92 5.05 -0.13 10.69
CA ARG A 92 5.24 -1.52 10.25
C ARG A 92 4.36 -2.43 11.10
N ILE A 93 3.56 -3.25 10.44
CA ILE A 93 2.68 -4.25 11.03
C ILE A 93 3.27 -5.62 10.71
N PRO A 94 3.73 -6.40 11.71
CA PRO A 94 4.25 -7.74 11.46
C PRO A 94 3.19 -8.69 10.89
N ALA A 95 3.62 -9.69 10.12
CA ALA A 95 2.74 -10.79 9.72
C ALA A 95 1.98 -11.38 10.93
N LYS A 96 0.73 -11.78 10.71
CA LYS A 96 -0.19 -12.37 11.72
C LYS A 96 -0.57 -11.44 12.87
N THR A 97 -0.43 -10.12 12.70
CA THR A 97 -1.06 -9.10 13.56
C THR A 97 -2.52 -8.93 13.19
#